data_AF-A0A7T7RFU1-F1
#
_entry.id   AF-A0A7T7RFU1-F1
#
_cell.length_a   1.000
_cell.length_b   1.000
_cell.length_c   1.000
_cell.angle_alpha   90.00
_cell.angle_beta   90.00
_cell.angle_gamma   90.00
#
_symmetry.space_group_name_H-M   'P 1'
#
loop_
_entity.id
_entity.type
_entity.pdbx_description
1 polymer ?
#
loop_
_entity_poly.entity_id
_entity_poly.type
_entity_poly.pdbx_seq_one_letter_code
_entity_poly.pdbx_strand_id
1 'polypeptide(L)'
;MAGQPPATYLGAPVPADIADRWQKWEAARWRQGVWRAANRPYPPDERFNIRPPAELCPEHRRLWIAYRNMRFDEETGNRWPGYDGSPFQYQGTDMDALRNERRVEWDEKASEQMQLIERICLSGRSPQCTPSAVQPVQLALDLDTAA
;
A
#
# COMPACT_ATOMS: atom_id res chain seq x y z
N MET A 1 6.61 -12.11 -14.11
CA MET A 1 7.74 -11.29 -14.59
C MET A 1 7.62 -9.90 -13.98
N ALA A 2 8.68 -9.39 -13.35
CA ALA A 2 8.73 -7.97 -12.98
C ALA A 2 8.87 -7.18 -14.29
N GLY A 3 7.87 -6.35 -14.62
CA GLY A 3 7.96 -5.51 -15.82
C GLY A 3 9.09 -4.51 -15.63
N GLN A 4 10.01 -4.46 -16.59
CA GLN A 4 11.04 -3.43 -16.67
C GLN A 4 10.36 -2.05 -16.71
N PRO A 5 10.90 -1.03 -16.00
CA PRO A 5 10.34 0.31 -16.08
C PRO A 5 10.29 0.79 -17.53
N PRO A 6 9.23 1.51 -17.94
CA PRO A 6 9.21 2.13 -19.25
C PRO A 6 10.21 3.28 -19.30
N ALA A 7 10.71 3.62 -20.49
CA ALA A 7 11.56 4.80 -20.67
C ALA A 7 10.82 6.12 -20.39
N THR A 8 9.51 6.14 -20.63
CA THR A 8 8.63 7.29 -20.41
C THR A 8 7.33 6.89 -19.74
N TYR A 9 6.76 7.78 -18.94
CA TYR A 9 5.42 7.64 -18.35
C TYR A 9 4.60 8.91 -18.65
N LEU A 10 3.48 8.76 -19.37
CA LEU A 10 2.68 9.88 -19.86
C LEU A 10 3.49 10.96 -20.61
N GLY A 11 4.50 10.53 -21.38
CA GLY A 11 5.39 11.42 -22.13
C GLY A 11 6.50 12.08 -21.30
N ALA A 12 6.48 11.97 -19.98
CA ALA A 12 7.59 12.39 -19.13
C ALA A 12 8.70 11.31 -19.11
N PRO A 13 9.98 11.68 -19.22
CA PRO A 13 11.07 10.73 -19.07
C PRO A 13 11.09 10.17 -17.64
N VAL A 14 11.28 8.85 -17.49
CA VAL A 14 11.40 8.22 -16.16
C VAL A 14 12.83 8.45 -15.64
N PRO A 15 13.02 9.16 -14.52
CA PRO A 15 14.35 9.34 -13.93
C PRO A 15 14.98 8.00 -13.54
N ALA A 16 16.32 7.90 -13.62
CA ALA A 16 17.02 6.65 -13.34
C ALA A 16 16.76 6.12 -11.91
N ASP A 17 16.73 7.01 -10.92
CA ASP A 17 16.44 6.66 -9.52
C ASP A 17 14.99 6.16 -9.31
N ILE A 18 14.05 6.65 -10.12
CA ILE A 18 12.66 6.17 -10.15
C ILE A 18 12.56 4.83 -10.89
N ALA A 19 13.31 4.64 -11.97
CA ALA A 19 13.37 3.39 -12.71
C ALA A 19 13.85 2.23 -11.81
N ASP A 20 14.89 2.45 -11.03
CA ASP A 20 15.42 1.46 -10.07
C ASP A 20 14.40 1.08 -8.98
N ARG A 21 13.47 2.00 -8.68
CA ARG A 21 12.45 1.86 -7.64
C ARG A 21 11.05 1.72 -8.22
N TRP A 22 10.91 1.30 -9.48
CA TRP A 22 9.65 1.35 -10.21
C TRP A 22 8.48 0.69 -9.50
N GLN A 23 8.76 -0.39 -8.77
CA GLN A 23 7.78 -1.18 -8.02
C GLN A 23 7.72 -0.83 -6.53
N LYS A 24 8.21 0.36 -6.15
CA LYS A 24 8.22 0.89 -4.78
C LYS A 24 7.36 2.15 -4.66
N TRP A 25 7.02 2.52 -3.43
CA TRP A 25 6.12 3.66 -3.15
C TRP A 25 6.67 5.00 -3.65
N GLU A 26 7.98 5.17 -3.74
CA GLU A 26 8.63 6.34 -4.35
C GLU A 26 8.20 6.52 -5.81
N ALA A 27 8.24 5.46 -6.61
CA ALA A 27 7.82 5.53 -8.00
C ALA A 27 6.31 5.68 -8.15
N ALA A 28 5.49 5.10 -7.27
CA ALA A 28 4.05 5.38 -7.25
C ALA A 28 3.74 6.85 -6.97
N ARG A 29 4.40 7.46 -5.97
CA ARG A 29 4.26 8.89 -5.69
C ARG A 29 4.67 9.75 -6.89
N TRP A 30 5.77 9.39 -7.56
CA TRP A 30 6.19 10.05 -8.79
C TRP A 30 5.15 9.92 -9.91
N ARG A 31 4.64 8.71 -10.19
CA ARG A 31 3.60 8.48 -11.20
C ARG A 31 2.33 9.27 -10.93
N GLN A 32 1.86 9.28 -9.68
CA GLN A 32 0.72 10.10 -9.28
C GLN A 32 0.99 11.60 -9.44
N GLY A 33 2.21 12.05 -9.16
CA GLY A 33 2.64 13.43 -9.40
C GLY A 33 2.59 13.82 -10.88
N VAL A 34 3.13 12.98 -11.76
CA VAL A 34 3.07 13.17 -13.22
C VAL A 34 1.63 13.18 -13.72
N TRP A 35 0.79 12.27 -13.20
CA TRP A 35 -0.63 12.21 -13.56
C TRP A 35 -1.37 13.51 -13.21
N ARG A 36 -1.20 14.01 -11.99
CA ARG A 36 -1.83 15.26 -11.52
C ARG A 36 -1.29 16.48 -12.27
N ALA A 37 0.01 16.52 -12.57
CA ALA A 37 0.63 17.58 -13.37
C ALA A 37 0.07 17.66 -14.80
N ALA A 38 -0.48 16.56 -15.33
CA ALA A 38 -1.17 16.52 -16.62
C ALA A 38 -2.65 16.95 -16.55
N ASN A 39 -3.06 17.67 -15.48
CA ASN A 39 -4.44 18.09 -15.22
C ASN A 39 -5.46 16.95 -15.18
N ARG A 40 -5.04 15.78 -14.67
CA ARG A 40 -5.92 14.63 -14.46
C ARG A 40 -6.17 14.44 -12.95
N PRO A 41 -7.35 14.78 -12.41
CA PRO A 41 -7.58 14.81 -10.97
C PRO A 41 -7.62 13.43 -10.32
N TYR A 42 -7.95 12.39 -11.09
CA TYR A 42 -8.16 11.03 -10.57
C TYR A 42 -7.05 10.08 -11.04
N PRO A 43 -5.94 9.92 -10.30
CA PRO A 43 -4.86 9.02 -10.68
C PRO A 43 -5.28 7.55 -10.63
N PRO A 44 -4.66 6.68 -11.45
CA PRO A 44 -4.91 5.25 -11.38
C PRO A 44 -4.48 4.69 -10.01
N ASP A 45 -5.04 3.55 -9.65
CA ASP A 45 -4.65 2.83 -8.44
C ASP A 45 -3.23 2.26 -8.57
N GLU A 46 -2.29 2.84 -7.84
CA GLU A 46 -0.89 2.46 -7.89
C GLU A 46 -0.56 1.22 -7.06
N ARG A 47 -1.45 0.75 -6.18
CA ARG A 47 -1.23 -0.45 -5.34
C ARG A 47 -0.90 -1.68 -6.15
N PHE A 48 -1.44 -1.77 -7.36
CA PHE A 48 -1.20 -2.91 -8.26
C PHE A 48 0.18 -2.89 -8.91
N ASN A 49 0.84 -1.73 -8.97
CA ASN A 49 2.20 -1.57 -9.49
C ASN A 49 3.28 -1.73 -8.42
N ILE A 50 2.91 -1.76 -7.14
CA ILE A 50 3.85 -1.97 -6.04
C ILE A 50 4.07 -3.45 -5.75
N ARG A 51 5.29 -3.81 -5.36
CA ARG A 51 5.63 -5.12 -4.79
C ARG A 51 5.89 -5.02 -3.30
N PRO A 52 5.45 -6.02 -2.51
CA PRO A 52 5.79 -6.09 -1.11
C PRO A 52 7.32 -6.22 -0.97
N PRO A 53 7.94 -5.60 0.06
CA PRO A 53 9.32 -5.88 0.44
C PRO A 53 9.57 -7.39 0.59
N ALA A 54 10.78 -7.84 0.27
CA ALA A 54 11.14 -9.25 0.36
C ALA A 54 11.15 -9.73 1.82
N GLU A 55 11.49 -8.81 2.72
CA GLU A 55 11.75 -8.96 4.15
C GLU A 55 10.47 -9.00 4.99
N LEU A 56 9.29 -8.77 4.39
CA LEU A 56 8.03 -8.95 5.11
C LEU A 56 7.87 -10.41 5.56
N CYS A 57 7.58 -10.60 6.84
CA CYS A 57 7.24 -11.92 7.37
C CYS A 57 5.94 -12.45 6.73
N PRO A 58 5.67 -13.77 6.77
CA PRO A 58 4.53 -14.36 6.08
C PRO A 58 3.19 -13.73 6.44
N GLU A 59 2.98 -13.38 7.71
CA GLU A 59 1.73 -12.80 8.19
C GLU A 59 1.51 -11.36 7.67
N HIS A 60 2.51 -10.49 7.79
CA HIS A 60 2.40 -9.13 7.24
C HIS A 60 2.34 -9.14 5.72
N ARG A 61 2.99 -10.10 5.04
CA ARG A 61 2.84 -10.30 3.59
C ARG A 61 1.39 -10.66 3.23
N ARG A 62 0.73 -11.53 4.00
CA ARG A 62 -0.68 -11.90 3.81
C ARG A 62 -1.60 -10.68 3.97
N LEU A 63 -1.43 -9.92 5.05
CA LEU A 63 -2.21 -8.70 5.31
C LEU A 63 -1.97 -7.65 4.22
N TRP A 64 -0.72 -7.44 3.81
CA TRP A 64 -0.36 -6.50 2.74
C TRP A 64 -1.08 -6.84 1.43
N ILE A 65 -1.11 -8.13 1.05
CA ILE A 65 -1.82 -8.59 -0.14
C ILE A 65 -3.34 -8.43 0.00
N ALA A 66 -3.90 -8.61 1.19
CA ALA A 66 -5.33 -8.37 1.44
C ALA A 66 -5.69 -6.91 1.17
N TYR A 67 -4.92 -5.94 1.69
CA TYR A 67 -5.15 -4.52 1.41
C TYR A 67 -4.88 -4.13 -0.05
N ARG A 68 -3.91 -4.76 -0.72
CA ARG A 68 -3.70 -4.58 -2.17
C ARG A 68 -4.93 -4.99 -2.98
N ASN A 69 -5.61 -6.07 -2.59
CA ASN A 69 -6.74 -6.63 -3.31
C ASN A 69 -8.09 -6.03 -2.90
N MET A 70 -8.11 -5.11 -1.94
CA MET A 70 -9.31 -4.47 -1.44
C MET A 70 -9.77 -3.36 -2.40
N ARG A 71 -10.61 -3.74 -3.37
CA ARG A 71 -11.11 -2.85 -4.43
C ARG A 71 -12.25 -1.98 -3.92
N PHE A 72 -12.34 -0.76 -4.44
CA PHE A 72 -13.52 0.07 -4.33
C PHE A 72 -14.65 -0.57 -5.16
N ASP A 73 -15.86 -0.58 -4.60
CA ASP A 73 -17.06 -1.01 -5.31
C ASP A 73 -17.82 0.22 -5.82
N GLU A 74 -17.85 0.35 -7.15
CA GLU A 74 -18.46 1.48 -7.84
C GLU A 74 -19.99 1.46 -7.80
N GLU A 75 -20.60 0.29 -7.58
CA GLU A 75 -22.05 0.12 -7.50
C GLU A 75 -22.58 0.66 -6.17
N THR A 76 -22.00 0.20 -5.07
CA THR A 76 -22.42 0.65 -3.72
C THR A 76 -21.85 2.02 -3.37
N GLY A 77 -20.67 2.37 -3.88
CA GLY A 77 -20.03 3.65 -3.60
C GLY A 77 -19.67 3.86 -2.12
N ASN A 78 -19.58 2.78 -1.35
CA ASN A 78 -19.38 2.84 0.10
C ASN A 78 -18.08 3.58 0.43
N ARG A 79 -18.17 4.54 1.37
CA ARG A 79 -17.00 5.30 1.81
C ARG A 79 -16.16 4.47 2.78
N TRP A 80 -14.84 4.59 2.67
CA TRP A 80 -13.90 4.04 3.65
C TRP A 80 -14.22 4.44 5.11
N PRO A 81 -14.12 3.52 6.09
CA PRO A 81 -13.98 2.07 5.92
C PRO A 81 -15.37 1.49 5.62
N GLY A 82 -15.64 1.20 4.34
CA GLY A 82 -16.99 0.91 3.88
C GLY A 82 -17.35 -0.55 4.12
N TYR A 83 -18.56 -0.78 4.62
CA TYR A 83 -19.24 -2.06 4.66
C TYR A 83 -20.66 -1.87 4.12
N ASP A 84 -21.34 -2.95 3.76
CA ASP A 84 -22.72 -2.91 3.26
C ASP A 84 -23.63 -2.14 4.24
N GLY A 85 -24.23 -1.05 3.76
CA GLY A 85 -25.09 -0.18 4.56
C GLY A 85 -24.39 0.95 5.32
N SER A 86 -23.09 1.18 5.09
CA SER A 86 -22.43 2.39 5.56
C SER A 86 -23.13 3.62 4.96
N PRO A 87 -23.68 4.56 5.76
CA PRO A 87 -24.57 5.59 5.27
C PRO A 87 -23.87 6.48 4.25
N PHE A 88 -24.44 6.55 3.05
CA PHE A 88 -23.90 7.33 1.95
C PHE A 88 -24.99 8.20 1.31
N GLN A 89 -24.72 9.50 1.20
CA GLN A 89 -25.54 10.44 0.43
C GLN A 89 -24.61 11.15 -0.56
N TYR A 90 -24.78 10.88 -1.86
CA TYR A 90 -24.18 11.71 -2.90
C TYR A 90 -24.81 13.11 -2.81
N GLN A 91 -24.01 14.13 -2.48
CA GLN A 91 -24.41 15.52 -2.63
C GLN A 91 -23.61 16.13 -3.78
N GLY A 92 -24.21 16.15 -4.96
CA GLY A 92 -23.64 16.76 -6.16
C GLY A 92 -24.43 16.40 -7.40
N THR A 93 -24.16 17.11 -8.49
CA THR A 93 -24.85 16.92 -9.78
C THR A 93 -24.07 16.01 -10.74
N ASP A 94 -22.79 15.76 -10.46
CA ASP A 94 -21.92 14.88 -11.25
C ASP A 94 -21.57 13.63 -10.42
N MET A 95 -22.30 12.55 -10.69
CA MET A 95 -22.14 11.28 -10.00
C MET A 95 -20.85 10.56 -10.36
N ASP A 96 -20.32 10.78 -11.57
CA ASP A 96 -19.11 10.11 -12.04
C ASP A 96 -17.87 10.76 -11.45
N ALA A 97 -17.86 12.09 -11.33
CA ALA A 97 -16.83 12.81 -10.58
C ALA A 97 -16.79 12.34 -9.11
N LEU A 98 -17.95 12.25 -8.45
CA LEU A 98 -18.05 11.80 -7.07
C LEU A 98 -17.56 10.35 -6.88
N ARG A 99 -17.92 9.42 -7.77
CA ARG A 99 -17.39 8.04 -7.73
C ARG A 99 -15.88 8.01 -7.87
N ASN A 100 -15.33 8.78 -8.79
CA ASN A 100 -13.88 8.84 -8.99
C ASN A 100 -13.14 9.41 -7.77
N GLU A 101 -13.66 10.45 -7.13
CA GLU A 101 -13.11 10.98 -5.89
C GLU A 101 -13.08 9.91 -4.79
N ARG A 102 -14.17 9.14 -4.66
CA ARG A 102 -14.26 8.06 -3.66
C ARG A 102 -13.32 6.91 -3.94
N ARG A 103 -13.21 6.50 -5.21
CA ARG A 103 -12.21 5.51 -5.62
C ARG A 103 -10.80 5.98 -5.22
N VAL A 104 -10.45 7.24 -5.49
CA VAL A 104 -9.15 7.79 -5.11
C VAL A 104 -8.96 7.77 -3.59
N GLU A 105 -9.94 8.21 -2.81
CA GLU A 105 -9.90 8.15 -1.33
C GLU A 105 -9.68 6.70 -0.84
N TRP A 106 -10.35 5.73 -1.48
CA TRP A 106 -10.22 4.32 -1.15
C TRP A 106 -8.81 3.79 -1.45
N ASP A 107 -8.29 4.09 -2.65
CA ASP A 107 -6.95 3.68 -3.10
C ASP A 107 -5.86 4.27 -2.20
N GLU A 108 -6.00 5.54 -1.80
CA GLU A 108 -5.08 6.23 -0.91
C GLU A 108 -5.05 5.56 0.47
N LYS A 109 -6.21 5.34 1.08
CA LYS A 109 -6.29 4.73 2.42
C LYS A 109 -5.84 3.27 2.42
N ALA A 110 -6.14 2.52 1.37
CA ALA A 110 -5.61 1.17 1.22
C ALA A 110 -4.09 1.16 1.07
N SER A 111 -3.52 2.11 0.30
CA SER A 111 -2.07 2.29 0.16
C SER A 111 -1.41 2.67 1.48
N GLU A 112 -2.05 3.52 2.30
CA GLU A 112 -1.58 3.88 3.64
C GLU A 112 -1.50 2.66 4.57
N GLN A 113 -2.50 1.79 4.54
CA GLN A 113 -2.50 0.55 5.32
C GLN A 113 -1.39 -0.41 4.86
N MET A 114 -1.18 -0.55 3.55
CA MET A 114 -0.06 -1.34 3.00
C MET A 114 1.30 -0.81 3.49
N GLN A 115 1.52 0.51 3.42
CA GLN A 115 2.74 1.13 3.94
C GLN A 115 2.88 1.00 5.47
N LEU A 116 1.79 1.06 6.22
CA LEU A 116 1.80 0.85 7.67
C LEU A 116 2.24 -0.58 8.01
N ILE A 117 1.69 -1.58 7.32
CA ILE A 117 2.06 -2.99 7.46
C ILE A 117 3.55 -3.20 7.19
N GLU A 118 4.08 -2.58 6.13
CA GLU A 118 5.51 -2.62 5.83
C GLU A 118 6.33 -2.06 6.99
N ARG A 119 6.03 -0.83 7.44
CA ARG A 119 6.77 -0.17 8.52
C ARG A 119 6.73 -0.97 9.82
N ILE A 120 5.57 -1.50 10.19
CA ILE A 120 5.39 -2.28 11.42
C ILE A 120 6.22 -3.56 11.36
N CYS A 121 6.13 -4.32 10.27
CA CYS A 121 6.89 -5.56 10.10
C CYS A 121 8.40 -5.30 10.10
N LEU A 122 8.86 -4.36 9.28
CA LEU A 122 10.28 -4.06 9.11
C LEU A 122 10.92 -3.40 10.33
N SER A 123 10.11 -2.85 11.25
CA SER A 123 10.62 -2.39 12.54
C SER A 123 11.08 -3.52 13.47
N GLY A 124 10.70 -4.78 13.19
CA GLY A 124 11.01 -5.93 14.04
C GLY A 124 10.24 -5.99 15.36
N ARG A 125 9.37 -5.02 15.64
CA ARG A 125 8.67 -4.87 16.94
C ARG A 125 7.21 -5.34 16.92
N SER A 126 6.71 -5.84 15.80
CA SER A 126 5.32 -6.27 15.70
C SER A 126 5.08 -7.56 16.48
N PRO A 127 4.15 -7.60 17.46
CA PRO A 127 3.80 -8.85 18.15
C PRO A 127 3.12 -9.86 17.23
N GLN A 128 2.65 -9.42 16.04
CA GLN A 128 2.06 -10.27 15.01
C GLN A 128 3.11 -10.89 14.08
N CYS A 129 4.39 -10.46 14.17
CA CYS A 129 5.45 -11.19 13.50
C CYS A 129 5.57 -12.55 14.17
N THR A 130 5.24 -13.62 13.44
CA THR A 130 5.74 -14.93 13.83
C THR A 130 7.26 -14.85 13.86
N PRO A 131 7.93 -15.28 14.94
CA PRO A 131 9.37 -15.45 14.91
C PRO A 131 9.67 -16.33 13.71
N SER A 132 10.42 -15.83 12.72
CA SER A 132 11.04 -16.74 11.76
C SER A 132 11.81 -17.75 12.59
N ALA A 133 11.62 -19.03 12.33
CA ALA A 133 12.32 -20.11 13.02
C ALA A 133 13.81 -20.11 12.65
N VAL A 134 14.56 -19.09 13.08
CA VAL A 134 16.01 -18.87 13.08
C VAL A 134 16.22 -17.68 14.06
N GLN A 135 16.70 -17.75 15.30
CA GLN A 135 17.48 -18.71 16.10
C GLN A 135 16.98 -18.73 17.57
N PRO A 136 17.35 -19.73 18.39
CA PRO A 136 17.17 -19.67 19.83
C PRO A 136 18.02 -18.53 20.41
N VAL A 137 17.38 -17.56 21.05
CA VAL A 137 18.08 -16.76 22.07
C VAL A 137 18.26 -17.71 23.25
N GLN A 138 19.49 -18.22 23.37
CA GLN A 138 19.98 -18.90 24.55
C GLN A 138 19.93 -17.89 25.71
N LEU A 139 18.79 -17.75 26.38
CA LEU A 139 18.73 -17.08 27.68
C LEU A 139 19.17 -18.10 28.73
N ALA A 140 20.47 -18.41 28.72
CA ALA A 140 21.10 -19.23 29.75
C ALA A 140 21.85 -18.30 30.70
N LEU A 141 21.50 -18.45 31.98
CA LEU A 141 22.15 -17.94 33.19
C LEU A 141 22.06 -16.43 33.44
N ASP A 142 21.16 -16.03 34.34
CA ASP A 142 21.38 -14.94 35.33
C ASP A 142 20.33 -14.97 36.47
N LEU A 143 19.89 -16.17 36.90
CA LEU A 143 18.95 -16.30 38.03
C LEU A 143 19.40 -17.29 39.12
N ASP A 144 20.65 -17.73 39.10
CA ASP A 144 21.25 -18.60 40.15
C ASP A 144 22.52 -18.00 40.77
N THR A 145 22.57 -16.68 40.94
CA THR A 145 23.60 -16.06 41.78
C THR A 145 23.06 -14.86 42.55
N ALA A 146 22.09 -15.14 43.42
CA ALA A 146 21.82 -14.34 44.60
C ALA A 146 21.54 -15.31 45.75
N ALA A 147 22.64 -15.82 46.32
CA ALA A 147 22.69 -16.45 47.62
C ALA A 147 22.42 -15.43 48.74
#